data_AF-A0A1E2WQQ3-F1
#
_entry.id   AF-A0A1E2WQQ3-F1
#
_cell.length_a   1.000
_cell.length_b   1.000
_cell.length_c   1.000
_cell.angle_alpha   90.00
_cell.angle_beta   90.00
_cell.angle_gamma   90.00
#
_symmetry.space_group_name_H-M   'P 1'
#
loop_
_entity.id
_entity.type
_entity.pdbx_description
1 polymer ?
#
loop_
_entity_poly.entity_id
_entity_poly.type
_entity_poly.pdbx_seq_one_letter_code
_entity_poly.pdbx_strand_id
1 'polypeptide(L)'
;MTNDKPELPQPRLEPASITFDQYIEFTPEKLELSDGYLGYGGQDQVGFHLAVLTNMGLLAAIRRTGMSLWVEALERDVREKLATVNGEPEVAEAMLNRFNRAMSDLTAIADYLEE
;
A
#
# COMPACT_ATOMS: atom_id res chain seq x y z
N MET A 1 11.22 31.43 -7.80
CA MET A 1 11.28 29.98 -8.03
C MET A 1 9.95 29.45 -7.52
N THR A 2 9.15 28.80 -8.36
CA THR A 2 7.85 28.29 -7.97
C THR A 2 8.04 27.24 -6.88
N ASN A 3 7.48 27.50 -5.70
CA ASN A 3 7.47 26.65 -4.50
C ASN A 3 6.50 25.46 -4.70
N ASP A 4 6.66 24.69 -5.78
CA ASP A 4 5.82 23.51 -5.97
C ASP A 4 6.58 22.30 -5.45
N LYS A 5 6.08 21.75 -4.34
CA LYS A 5 6.55 20.48 -3.76
C LYS A 5 6.50 19.41 -4.85
N PRO A 6 7.55 18.57 -5.01
CA PRO A 6 7.54 17.52 -6.03
C PRO A 6 6.35 16.57 -5.82
N GLU A 7 5.83 16.02 -6.92
CA GLU A 7 4.76 15.03 -6.85
C GLU A 7 5.18 13.80 -6.04
N LEU A 8 4.22 13.19 -5.35
CA LEU A 8 4.46 11.95 -4.63
C LEU A 8 4.97 10.86 -5.58
N PRO A 9 5.98 10.07 -5.18
CA PRO A 9 6.41 8.91 -5.92
C PRO A 9 5.23 7.97 -6.22
N GLN A 10 5.24 7.35 -7.40
CA GLN A 10 4.16 6.50 -7.88
C GLN A 10 4.66 5.05 -8.02
N PRO A 11 4.39 4.17 -7.03
CA PRO A 11 4.79 2.78 -7.10
C PRO A 11 4.24 2.08 -8.35
N ARG A 12 5.03 1.15 -8.88
CA ARG A 12 4.68 0.31 -10.02
C ARG A 12 4.89 -1.16 -9.66
N LEU A 13 4.37 -2.07 -10.50
CA LEU A 13 4.59 -3.51 -10.30
C LEU A 13 6.07 -3.85 -10.28
N GLU A 14 6.82 -3.32 -11.25
CA GLU A 14 8.27 -3.44 -11.34
C GLU A 14 8.97 -2.22 -10.72
N PRO A 15 10.25 -2.38 -10.29
CA PRO A 15 11.08 -1.27 -9.80
C PRO A 15 11.14 -0.07 -10.76
N ALA A 16 11.12 1.13 -10.21
CA ALA A 16 11.33 2.37 -10.94
C ALA A 16 12.16 3.38 -10.12
N SER A 17 12.91 4.23 -10.80
CA SER A 17 13.64 5.33 -10.14
C SER A 17 12.70 6.46 -9.71
N ILE A 18 12.98 7.09 -8.57
CA ILE A 18 12.44 8.41 -8.21
C ILE A 18 13.28 9.53 -8.83
N THR A 19 12.71 10.73 -8.97
CA THR A 19 13.47 11.90 -9.40
C THR A 19 14.41 12.39 -8.30
N PHE A 20 15.39 13.22 -8.67
CA PHE A 20 16.28 13.84 -7.69
C PHE A 20 15.53 14.78 -6.73
N ASP A 21 14.54 15.52 -7.22
CA ASP A 21 13.71 16.39 -6.38
C ASP A 21 12.88 15.57 -5.38
N GLN A 22 12.32 14.43 -5.82
CA GLN A 22 11.65 13.47 -4.93
C GLN A 22 12.61 12.87 -3.90
N TYR A 23 13.85 12.60 -4.30
CA TYR A 23 14.88 12.13 -3.38
C TYR A 23 15.13 13.18 -2.28
N ILE A 24 15.36 14.44 -2.63
CA ILE A 24 15.60 15.52 -1.65
C ILE A 24 14.41 15.69 -0.70
N GLU A 25 13.18 15.71 -1.23
CA GLU A 25 11.97 15.99 -0.44
C GLU A 25 11.55 14.80 0.44
N PHE A 26 11.58 13.58 -0.11
CA PHE A 26 10.92 12.43 0.50
C PHE A 26 11.89 11.42 1.12
N THR A 27 13.21 11.56 0.95
CA THR A 27 14.16 10.68 1.62
C THR A 27 14.72 11.34 2.88
N PRO A 28 14.63 10.68 4.04
CA PRO A 28 15.14 11.23 5.27
C PRO A 28 16.66 11.27 5.25
N GLU A 29 17.26 12.38 5.67
CA GLU A 29 18.71 12.49 5.85
C GLU A 29 19.26 11.46 6.86
N LYS A 30 18.42 11.09 7.83
CA LYS A 30 18.73 10.05 8.82
C LYS A 30 17.52 9.15 9.03
N LEU A 31 17.72 7.85 8.80
CA LEU A 31 16.76 6.81 9.14
C LEU A 31 16.92 6.43 10.60
N GLU A 32 15.88 6.70 11.40
CA GLU A 32 15.80 6.29 12.79
C GLU A 32 14.61 5.38 13.01
N LEU A 33 14.84 4.30 13.77
CA LEU A 33 13.81 3.37 14.23
C LEU A 33 13.68 3.51 15.75
N SER A 34 12.77 4.37 16.20
CA SER A 34 12.44 4.48 17.62
C SER A 34 11.38 3.44 17.95
N ASP A 35 11.67 2.53 18.89
CA ASP A 35 10.80 1.41 19.26
C ASP A 35 10.36 0.54 18.05
N GLY A 36 11.21 0.46 17.04
CA GLY A 36 10.93 -0.29 15.81
C GLY A 36 10.09 0.45 14.77
N TYR A 37 9.70 1.71 15.04
CA TYR A 37 8.94 2.55 14.11
C TYR A 37 9.84 3.62 13.49
N LEU A 38 9.66 3.85 12.19
CA LEU A 38 10.28 4.98 11.49
C LEU A 38 9.78 6.28 12.13
N GLY A 39 10.68 7.01 12.78
CA GLY A 39 10.32 8.22 13.50
C GLY A 39 11.50 9.17 13.70
N TYR A 40 11.49 10.27 12.94
CA TYR A 40 12.24 11.50 13.23
C TYR A 40 11.41 12.73 12.79
N GLY A 41 11.57 13.85 13.50
CA GLY A 41 10.63 14.97 13.58
C GLY A 41 10.44 15.79 12.29
N GLY A 42 9.29 15.60 11.63
CA GLY A 42 8.79 16.47 10.55
C GLY A 42 8.94 15.93 9.12
N GLN A 43 9.35 14.66 8.96
CA GLN A 43 9.50 14.04 7.65
C GLN A 43 8.17 13.56 7.05
N ASP A 44 8.06 13.63 5.73
CA ASP A 44 6.90 13.12 4.98
C ASP A 44 6.97 11.59 4.88
N GLN A 45 6.40 10.92 5.87
CA GLN A 45 6.39 9.45 5.95
C GLN A 45 5.69 8.81 4.75
N VAL A 46 4.62 9.43 4.24
CA VAL A 46 3.90 8.90 3.07
C VAL A 46 4.78 8.97 1.84
N GLY A 47 5.36 10.13 1.58
CA GLY A 47 6.31 10.32 0.48
C GLY A 47 7.48 9.34 0.56
N PHE A 48 8.05 9.15 1.75
CA PHE A 48 9.14 8.20 1.97
C PHE A 48 8.73 6.75 1.66
N HIS A 49 7.61 6.28 2.21
CA HIS A 49 7.11 4.92 1.94
C HIS A 49 6.84 4.70 0.45
N LEU A 50 6.26 5.69 -0.22
CA LEU A 50 6.03 5.63 -1.66
C LEU A 50 7.34 5.65 -2.45
N ALA A 51 8.34 6.41 -2.02
CA ALA A 51 9.68 6.40 -2.64
C ALA A 51 10.32 5.01 -2.53
N VAL A 52 10.23 4.38 -1.36
CA VAL A 52 10.72 3.01 -1.13
C VAL A 52 9.98 2.02 -2.03
N LEU A 53 8.64 2.04 -2.04
CA LEU A 53 7.84 1.13 -2.87
C LEU A 53 8.07 1.36 -4.37
N THR A 54 8.31 2.59 -4.80
CA THR A 54 8.65 2.92 -6.20
C THR A 54 9.98 2.30 -6.59
N ASN A 55 11.02 2.49 -5.77
CA ASN A 55 12.35 1.91 -6.02
C ASN A 55 12.34 0.38 -5.90
N MET A 56 11.53 -0.18 -5.01
CA MET A 56 11.45 -1.61 -4.76
C MET A 56 10.60 -2.35 -5.81
N GLY A 57 9.52 -1.74 -6.29
CA GLY A 57 8.47 -2.41 -7.05
C GLY A 57 7.53 -3.26 -6.19
N LEU A 58 6.23 -3.20 -6.49
CA LEU A 58 5.19 -3.89 -5.70
C LEU A 58 5.30 -5.42 -5.77
N LEU A 59 5.81 -5.99 -6.87
CA LEU A 59 6.03 -7.43 -6.97
C LEU A 59 7.17 -7.90 -6.05
N ALA A 60 8.20 -7.09 -5.87
CA ALA A 60 9.23 -7.41 -4.90
C ALA A 60 8.70 -7.26 -3.47
N ALA A 61 7.90 -6.22 -3.20
CA ALA A 61 7.28 -6.00 -1.89
C ALA A 61 6.38 -7.16 -1.47
N ILE A 62 5.47 -7.60 -2.35
CA ILE A 62 4.52 -8.67 -2.02
C ILE A 62 5.22 -10.00 -1.72
N ARG A 63 6.37 -10.27 -2.37
CA ARG A 63 7.17 -11.49 -2.17
C ARG A 63 7.95 -11.55 -0.85
N ARG A 64 8.02 -10.46 -0.07
CA ARG A 64 8.78 -10.42 1.20
C ARG A 64 7.95 -10.82 2.42
N THR A 65 6.64 -11.01 2.25
CA THR A 65 5.70 -11.33 3.32
C THR A 65 4.77 -12.45 2.84
N GLY A 66 4.16 -13.18 3.77
CA GLY A 66 3.13 -14.18 3.45
C GLY A 66 1.95 -13.57 2.67
N MET A 67 1.43 -14.33 1.73
CA MET A 67 0.22 -14.01 0.98
C MET A 67 -0.99 -13.86 1.89
N SER A 68 -1.11 -14.67 2.94
CA SER A 68 -2.19 -14.60 3.93
C SER A 68 -2.34 -13.19 4.54
N LEU A 69 -1.22 -12.55 4.91
CA LEU A 69 -1.21 -11.19 5.44
C LEU A 69 -1.63 -10.14 4.40
N TRP A 70 -1.29 -10.34 3.12
CA TRP A 70 -1.75 -9.45 2.05
C TRP A 70 -3.24 -9.60 1.78
N VAL A 71 -3.76 -10.82 1.85
CA VAL A 71 -5.19 -11.10 1.74
C VAL A 71 -5.96 -10.43 2.87
N GLU A 72 -5.49 -10.55 4.12
CA GLU A 72 -6.09 -9.89 5.28
C GLU A 72 -6.06 -8.36 5.15
N ALA A 73 -4.94 -7.79 4.73
CA ALA A 73 -4.80 -6.34 4.54
C ALA A 73 -5.75 -5.82 3.45
N LEU A 74 -5.82 -6.52 2.31
CA LEU A 74 -6.75 -6.19 1.23
C LEU A 74 -8.20 -6.31 1.68
N GLU A 75 -8.51 -7.34 2.49
CA GLU A 75 -9.85 -7.54 3.02
C GLU A 75 -10.32 -6.30 3.78
N ARG A 76 -9.50 -5.86 4.75
CA ARG A 76 -9.82 -4.74 5.63
C ARG A 76 -9.98 -3.43 4.87
N ASP A 77 -9.03 -3.09 3.99
CA ASP A 77 -9.05 -1.85 3.21
C ASP A 77 -10.29 -1.77 2.29
N VAL A 78 -10.62 -2.87 1.59
CA VAL A 78 -11.76 -2.87 0.67
C VAL A 78 -13.09 -2.86 1.44
N ARG A 79 -13.20 -3.55 2.58
CA ARG A 79 -14.41 -3.47 3.44
C ARG A 79 -14.68 -2.06 3.92
N GLU A 80 -13.64 -1.36 4.39
CA GLU A 80 -13.76 0.03 4.82
C GLU A 80 -14.22 0.93 3.68
N LYS A 81 -13.64 0.77 2.48
CA LYS A 81 -14.07 1.50 1.29
C LYS A 81 -15.52 1.20 0.92
N LEU A 82 -15.93 -0.07 0.89
CA LEU A 82 -17.31 -0.46 0.58
C LEU A 82 -18.31 0.15 1.57
N ALA A 83 -17.95 0.27 2.86
CA ALA A 83 -18.81 0.88 3.87
C ALA A 83 -19.03 2.40 3.65
N THR A 84 -18.14 3.06 2.92
CA THR A 84 -18.20 4.51 2.64
C THR A 84 -18.81 4.85 1.28
N VAL A 85 -19.01 3.85 0.41
CA VAL A 85 -19.63 4.07 -0.90
C VAL A 85 -21.12 4.31 -0.76
N ASN A 86 -21.57 5.50 -1.15
CA ASN A 86 -22.99 5.82 -1.30
C ASN A 86 -23.52 5.17 -2.59
N GLY A 87 -24.15 4.01 -2.48
CA GLY A 87 -24.79 3.31 -3.58
C GLY A 87 -26.23 2.90 -3.23
N GLU A 88 -26.99 2.48 -4.25
CA GLU A 88 -28.29 1.84 -4.02
C GLU A 88 -28.10 0.60 -3.11
N PRO A 89 -28.95 0.39 -2.10
CA PRO A 89 -28.75 -0.69 -1.12
C PRO A 89 -28.56 -2.07 -1.75
N GLU A 90 -29.34 -2.39 -2.79
CA GLU A 90 -29.25 -3.66 -3.51
C GLU A 90 -27.91 -3.85 -4.23
N VAL A 91 -27.37 -2.76 -4.80
CA VAL A 91 -26.05 -2.79 -5.47
C VAL A 91 -24.94 -2.95 -4.44
N ALA A 92 -25.02 -2.24 -3.31
CA ALA A 92 -24.05 -2.36 -2.22
C ALA A 92 -24.03 -3.78 -1.65
N GLU A 93 -25.20 -4.37 -1.40
CA GLU A 93 -25.32 -5.76 -0.94
C GLU A 93 -24.75 -6.75 -1.97
N ALA A 94 -25.08 -6.58 -3.25
CA ALA A 94 -24.54 -7.43 -4.31
C ALA A 94 -23.00 -7.33 -4.41
N MET A 95 -22.42 -6.14 -4.28
CA MET A 95 -20.97 -5.95 -4.29
C MET A 95 -20.30 -6.57 -3.06
N LEU A 96 -20.89 -6.41 -1.88
CA LEU A 96 -20.40 -7.03 -0.66
C LEU A 96 -20.39 -8.57 -0.78
N ASN A 97 -21.47 -9.16 -1.31
CA ASN A 97 -21.55 -10.60 -1.54
C ASN A 97 -20.50 -11.11 -2.54
N ARG A 98 -20.27 -10.37 -3.63
CA ARG A 98 -19.21 -10.69 -4.60
C ARG A 98 -17.83 -10.61 -3.96
N PHE A 99 -17.58 -9.56 -3.18
CA PHE A 99 -16.33 -9.37 -2.47
C PHE A 99 -16.06 -10.48 -1.46
N ASN A 100 -17.05 -10.85 -0.64
CA ASN A 100 -16.94 -11.94 0.32
C ASN A 100 -16.55 -13.27 -0.36
N ARG A 101 -17.15 -13.57 -1.52
CA ARG A 101 -16.79 -14.78 -2.29
C ARG A 101 -15.35 -14.72 -2.79
N ALA A 102 -14.97 -13.59 -3.42
CA ALA A 102 -13.61 -13.41 -3.94
C ALA A 102 -12.54 -13.53 -2.84
N MET A 103 -12.80 -12.98 -1.65
CA MET A 103 -11.88 -13.11 -0.52
C MET A 103 -11.79 -14.56 -0.03
N SER A 104 -12.91 -15.28 0.04
CA SER A 104 -12.90 -16.70 0.41
C SER A 104 -12.08 -17.55 -0.55
N ASP A 105 -12.22 -17.32 -1.86
CA ASP A 105 -11.45 -18.03 -2.88
C ASP A 105 -9.95 -17.69 -2.78
N LEU A 106 -9.63 -16.41 -2.56
CA LEU A 106 -8.25 -15.95 -2.44
C LEU A 106 -7.57 -16.46 -1.16
N THR A 107 -8.28 -16.52 -0.03
CA THR A 107 -7.79 -17.11 1.21
C THR A 107 -7.45 -18.59 1.01
N ALA A 108 -8.33 -19.37 0.38
CA ALA A 108 -8.05 -20.78 0.11
C ALA A 108 -6.80 -21.00 -0.76
N ILE A 109 -6.56 -20.10 -1.73
CA ILE A 109 -5.33 -20.12 -2.54
C ILE A 109 -4.11 -19.76 -1.69
N ALA A 110 -4.22 -18.73 -0.85
CA ALA A 110 -3.13 -18.31 0.03
C ALA A 110 -2.73 -19.42 1.01
N ASP A 111 -3.71 -20.07 1.64
CA ASP A 111 -3.51 -21.21 2.54
C ASP A 111 -2.78 -22.34 1.82
N TYR A 112 -3.24 -22.73 0.62
CA TYR A 112 -2.60 -23.78 -0.18
C TYR A 112 -1.15 -23.46 -0.57
N LEU A 113 -0.81 -22.18 -0.80
CA LEU A 113 0.54 -21.77 -1.19
C LEU A 113 1.50 -21.64 0.01
N GLU A 114 0.97 -21.59 1.24
CA GLU A 114 1.74 -21.44 2.48
C GLU A 114 1.86 -22.76 3.28
N GLU A 115 1.16 -23.82 2.86
CA GLU A 115 1.34 -25.22 3.30
C GLU A 115 2.68 -25.83 2.82
#